data_AF-A0A0G4KQH5-F1
#
_entry.id   AF-A0A0G4KQH5-F1
#
_cell.length_a   1.000
_cell.length_b   1.000
_cell.length_c   1.000
_cell.angle_alpha   90.00
_cell.angle_beta   90.00
_cell.angle_gamma   90.00
#
_symmetry.space_group_name_H-M   'P 1'
#
loop_
_entity.id
_entity.type
_entity.pdbx_description
1 polymer ?
#
loop_
_entity_poly.entity_id
_entity_poly.type
_entity_poly.pdbx_seq_one_letter_code
_entity_poly.pdbx_strand_id
1 'polypeptide(L)'
;MDYLNRLARFLDRPLFPWKKLILGFSVGQFVFESLLSLRQYQVLRKTKAPKVLENEISQETFDKSQAYGRAKQKYELINGLWGQIQNIAFIQLDILPKLWSWTGDLLLKFAPARFTGEISHSIVFVLTFVLVQQALSLPSSIYYNFVLEEKFGFNKQTPKLFVTDMLKSNMLTFILAPPILAGFLSIIKKTGNQFFFYLWAFAAGLQLYVIDGSKRSAHSNAYFFGLPWKKHIVIYDTLIEKSETQEVVAVLAHELGHWSLGHTTRLFGISQAHFLYIFTLFSVFINNHSLYADFGFLLEHPIIIGFILFSDALSPMDTVVKLLMNILSRKYEFEADAFANKLGYNAELAKSLIKLQVQNLSTMDADWMYATYHFSHPHLSERLKALNWTSSEKVGADEPEVAKATGRDEL
;
A
#
# COMPACT_ATOMS: atom_id res chain seq x y z
N MET A 1 -10.18 -6.24 -30.10
CA MET A 1 -10.42 -4.84 -30.52
C MET A 1 -11.90 -4.51 -30.68
N ASP A 2 -12.71 -5.27 -31.42
CA ASP A 2 -14.15 -4.96 -31.60
C ASP A 2 -14.93 -4.85 -30.27
N TYR A 3 -14.68 -5.76 -29.33
CA TYR A 3 -15.31 -5.73 -28.00
C TYR A 3 -14.97 -4.46 -27.18
N LEU A 4 -13.69 -4.05 -27.19
CA LEU A 4 -13.23 -2.82 -26.52
C LEU A 4 -13.87 -1.59 -27.14
N ASN A 5 -13.99 -1.54 -28.47
CA ASN A 5 -14.64 -0.44 -29.18
C ASN A 5 -16.15 -0.37 -28.92
N ARG A 6 -16.82 -1.52 -28.75
CA ARG A 6 -18.23 -1.56 -28.33
C ARG A 6 -18.39 -1.06 -26.90
N LEU A 7 -17.52 -1.49 -25.99
CA LEU A 7 -17.53 -1.03 -24.60
C LEU A 7 -17.26 0.48 -24.52
N ALA A 8 -16.28 0.99 -25.26
CA ALA A 8 -15.95 2.42 -25.32
C ALA A 8 -17.15 3.25 -25.77
N ARG A 9 -17.83 2.85 -26.85
CA ARG A 9 -19.05 3.52 -27.33
C ARG A 9 -20.22 3.43 -26.36
N PHE A 10 -20.36 2.31 -25.65
CA PHE A 10 -21.42 2.15 -24.65
C PHE A 10 -21.22 3.08 -23.45
N LEU A 11 -19.97 3.23 -23.01
CA LEU A 11 -19.58 4.06 -21.89
C LEU A 11 -19.50 5.55 -22.27
N ASP A 12 -19.14 5.88 -23.51
CA ASP A 12 -19.09 7.26 -24.04
C ASP A 12 -20.44 7.66 -24.65
N ARG A 13 -21.45 7.80 -23.78
CA ARG A 13 -22.79 8.27 -24.17
C ARG A 13 -23.09 9.62 -23.52
N PRO A 14 -23.86 10.50 -24.20
CA PRO A 14 -24.26 11.77 -23.62
C PRO A 14 -24.94 11.58 -22.26
N LEU A 15 -24.59 12.44 -21.29
CA LEU A 15 -25.18 12.47 -19.94
C LEU A 15 -24.98 11.18 -19.13
N PHE A 16 -23.97 10.35 -19.45
CA PHE A 16 -23.56 9.28 -18.54
C PHE A 16 -23.10 9.89 -17.21
N PRO A 17 -23.65 9.48 -16.05
CA PRO A 17 -23.44 10.16 -14.78
C PRO A 17 -22.14 9.70 -14.08
N TRP A 18 -20.99 9.91 -14.73
CA TRP A 18 -19.68 9.47 -14.26
C TRP A 18 -19.31 9.99 -12.88
N LYS A 19 -19.52 11.29 -12.64
CA LYS A 19 -19.27 11.96 -11.37
C LYS A 19 -20.08 11.31 -10.25
N LYS A 20 -21.37 11.04 -10.47
CA LYS A 20 -22.22 10.35 -9.48
C LYS A 20 -21.80 8.90 -9.29
N LEU A 21 -21.41 8.20 -10.36
CA LEU A 21 -20.97 6.81 -10.30
C LEU A 21 -19.70 6.66 -9.46
N ILE A 22 -18.66 7.45 -9.79
CA ILE A 22 -17.37 7.45 -9.09
C ILE A 22 -17.56 7.85 -7.62
N LEU A 23 -18.36 8.89 -7.36
CA LEU A 23 -18.68 9.29 -6.00
C LEU A 23 -19.42 8.19 -5.23
N GLY A 24 -20.37 7.52 -5.88
CA GLY A 24 -21.10 6.39 -5.32
C GLY A 24 -20.18 5.22 -4.97
N PHE A 25 -19.21 4.89 -5.82
CA PHE A 25 -18.19 3.89 -5.55
C PHE A 25 -17.31 4.26 -4.37
N SER A 26 -16.81 5.50 -4.34
CA SER A 26 -16.00 6.00 -3.22
C SER A 26 -16.75 5.94 -1.89
N VAL A 27 -18.00 6.42 -1.85
CA VAL A 27 -18.83 6.37 -0.64
C VAL A 27 -19.13 4.93 -0.24
N GLY A 28 -19.48 4.07 -1.20
CA GLY A 28 -19.75 2.65 -0.97
C GLY A 28 -18.54 1.93 -0.37
N GLN A 29 -17.35 2.18 -0.91
CA GLN A 29 -16.09 1.66 -0.40
C GLN A 29 -15.82 2.17 1.02
N PHE A 30 -15.98 3.47 1.28
CA PHE A 30 -15.81 4.04 2.62
C PHE A 30 -16.75 3.39 3.65
N VAL A 31 -18.03 3.20 3.29
CA VAL A 31 -19.00 2.52 4.16
C VAL A 31 -18.59 1.07 4.42
N PHE A 32 -18.19 0.34 3.38
CA PHE A 32 -17.73 -1.04 3.50
C PHE A 32 -16.51 -1.15 4.44
N GLU A 33 -15.47 -0.34 4.22
CA GLU A 33 -14.27 -0.30 5.05
C GLU A 33 -14.59 0.08 6.50
N SER A 34 -15.49 1.06 6.70
CA SER A 34 -15.95 1.47 8.03
C SER A 34 -16.67 0.35 8.76
N LEU A 35 -17.52 -0.43 8.07
CA LEU A 35 -18.18 -1.60 8.66
C LEU A 35 -17.18 -2.66 9.10
N LEU A 36 -16.16 -2.95 8.28
CA LEU A 36 -15.08 -3.87 8.65
C LEU A 36 -14.33 -3.37 9.89
N SER A 37 -13.95 -2.09 9.91
CA SER A 37 -13.25 -1.48 11.04
C SER A 37 -14.08 -1.52 12.34
N LEU A 38 -15.39 -1.27 12.26
CA LEU A 38 -16.29 -1.38 13.41
C LEU A 38 -16.37 -2.81 13.96
N ARG A 39 -16.41 -3.82 13.09
CA ARG A 39 -16.36 -5.24 13.50
C ARG A 39 -15.05 -5.54 14.21
N GLN A 40 -13.94 -5.07 13.65
CA GLN A 40 -12.63 -5.25 14.26
C GLN A 40 -12.54 -4.57 15.62
N TYR A 41 -13.06 -3.34 15.74
CA TYR A 41 -13.12 -2.62 17.00
C TYR A 41 -13.88 -3.38 18.08
N GLN A 42 -14.95 -4.11 17.73
CA GLN A 42 -15.68 -4.96 18.69
C GLN A 42 -14.82 -6.11 19.20
N VAL A 43 -14.06 -6.78 18.33
CA VAL A 43 -13.11 -7.82 18.74
C VAL A 43 -12.04 -7.25 19.67
N LEU A 44 -11.57 -6.03 19.39
CA LEU A 44 -10.56 -5.36 20.20
C LEU A 44 -11.06 -4.89 21.59
N ARG A 45 -12.34 -5.07 21.90
CA ARG A 45 -12.92 -4.81 23.24
C ARG A 45 -12.86 -6.02 24.17
N LYS A 46 -12.49 -7.20 23.67
CA LYS A 46 -12.30 -8.38 24.50
C LYS A 46 -11.19 -8.13 25.53
N THR A 47 -11.38 -8.64 26.74
CA THR A 47 -10.47 -8.42 27.88
C THR A 47 -9.54 -9.61 28.15
N LYS A 48 -9.71 -10.72 27.44
CA LYS A 48 -8.90 -11.93 27.59
C LYS A 48 -8.23 -12.30 26.29
N ALA A 49 -6.98 -12.74 26.39
CA ALA A 49 -6.23 -13.28 25.27
C ALA A 49 -6.90 -14.55 24.69
N PRO A 50 -6.73 -14.83 23.39
CA PRO A 50 -7.11 -16.11 22.83
C PRO A 50 -6.39 -17.26 23.54
N LYS A 51 -7.07 -18.40 23.72
CA LYS A 51 -6.53 -19.59 24.42
C LYS A 51 -5.15 -20.03 23.91
N VAL A 52 -4.87 -19.84 22.62
CA VAL A 52 -3.60 -20.22 21.97
C VAL A 52 -2.42 -19.36 22.47
N LEU A 53 -2.69 -18.13 22.94
CA LEU A 53 -1.70 -17.15 23.37
C LEU A 53 -1.77 -16.85 24.88
N GLU A 54 -2.73 -17.43 25.60
CA GLU A 54 -3.00 -17.16 27.02
C GLU A 54 -1.79 -17.47 27.91
N ASN A 55 -1.03 -18.51 27.55
CA ASN A 55 0.18 -18.91 28.26
C ASN A 55 1.45 -18.24 27.72
N GLU A 56 1.38 -17.49 26.62
CA GLU A 56 2.55 -16.93 25.94
C GLU A 56 2.71 -15.42 26.19
N ILE A 57 1.60 -14.73 26.47
CA ILE A 57 1.54 -13.28 26.54
C ILE A 57 1.01 -12.85 27.91
N SER A 58 1.68 -11.88 28.54
CA SER A 58 1.19 -11.29 29.79
C SER A 58 -0.12 -10.52 29.56
N GLN A 59 -0.98 -10.48 30.58
CA GLN A 59 -2.23 -9.70 30.53
C GLN A 59 -1.96 -8.21 30.24
N GLU A 60 -0.87 -7.67 30.78
CA GLU A 60 -0.46 -6.28 30.54
C GLU A 60 -0.13 -6.02 29.06
N THR A 61 0.66 -6.90 28.43
CA THR A 61 1.00 -6.79 27.01
C THR A 61 -0.25 -6.93 26.14
N PHE A 62 -1.15 -7.85 26.50
CA PHE A 62 -2.44 -7.98 25.82
C PHE A 62 -3.26 -6.69 25.92
N ASP A 63 -3.43 -6.12 27.11
CA ASP A 63 -4.22 -4.90 27.31
C ASP A 63 -3.61 -3.69 26.58
N LYS A 64 -2.27 -3.57 26.57
CA LYS A 64 -1.53 -2.57 25.79
C LYS A 64 -1.76 -2.72 24.28
N SER A 65 -1.63 -3.93 23.74
CA SER A 65 -1.91 -4.23 22.32
C SER A 65 -3.35 -3.92 21.94
N GLN A 66 -4.31 -4.28 22.79
CA GLN A 66 -5.72 -3.98 22.57
C GLN A 66 -5.99 -2.47 22.60
N ALA A 67 -5.39 -1.73 23.54
CA ALA A 67 -5.51 -0.28 23.60
C ALA A 67 -4.92 0.39 22.35
N TYR A 68 -3.78 -0.09 21.87
CA TYR A 68 -3.13 0.38 20.64
C TYR A 68 -3.99 0.11 19.41
N GLY A 69 -4.46 -1.12 19.24
CA GLY A 69 -5.36 -1.50 18.14
C GLY A 69 -6.62 -0.64 18.12
N ARG A 70 -7.25 -0.39 19.29
CA ARG A 70 -8.43 0.49 19.38
C ARG A 70 -8.11 1.94 19.01
N ALA A 71 -6.95 2.45 19.40
CA ALA A 71 -6.53 3.81 19.03
C ALA A 71 -6.33 3.93 17.52
N LYS A 72 -5.69 2.93 16.89
CA LYS A 72 -5.52 2.85 15.43
C LYS A 72 -6.85 2.79 14.69
N GLN A 73 -7.77 1.90 15.09
CA GLN A 73 -9.09 1.81 14.47
C GLN A 73 -9.88 3.13 14.56
N LYS A 74 -9.82 3.83 15.70
CA LYS A 74 -10.46 5.15 15.83
C LYS A 74 -9.84 6.19 14.90
N TYR A 75 -8.51 6.23 14.83
CA TYR A 75 -7.81 7.13 13.93
C TYR A 75 -8.16 6.84 12.46
N GLU A 76 -8.15 5.57 12.05
CA GLU A 76 -8.50 5.14 10.69
C GLU A 76 -9.92 5.56 10.30
N LEU A 77 -10.91 5.38 11.20
CA LEU A 77 -12.28 5.82 10.96
C LEU A 77 -12.40 7.35 10.81
N ILE A 78 -11.76 8.12 11.70
CA ILE A 78 -11.82 9.59 11.68
C ILE A 78 -11.09 10.13 10.43
N ASN A 79 -9.88 9.62 10.16
CA ASN A 79 -9.10 10.03 9.00
C ASN A 79 -9.78 9.61 7.69
N GLY A 80 -10.40 8.43 7.65
CA GLY A 80 -11.21 7.98 6.53
C GLY A 80 -12.40 8.90 6.26
N LEU A 81 -13.12 9.31 7.31
CA LEU A 81 -14.23 10.27 7.18
C LEU A 81 -13.74 11.63 6.68
N TRP A 82 -12.64 12.14 7.23
CA TRP A 82 -12.03 13.39 6.76
C TRP A 82 -11.61 13.31 5.29
N GLY A 83 -10.94 12.22 4.89
CA GLY A 83 -10.58 11.95 3.50
C GLY A 83 -11.81 11.85 2.59
N GLN A 84 -12.90 11.26 3.06
CA GLN A 84 -14.14 11.17 2.29
C GLN A 84 -14.79 12.55 2.10
N ILE A 85 -14.79 13.40 3.12
CA ILE A 85 -15.27 14.79 3.01
C ILE A 85 -14.42 15.56 2.00
N GLN A 86 -13.09 15.42 2.07
CA GLN A 86 -12.17 16.02 1.12
C GLN A 86 -12.43 15.53 -0.31
N ASN A 87 -12.61 14.23 -0.53
CA ASN A 87 -12.90 13.67 -1.85
C ASN A 87 -14.23 14.20 -2.42
N ILE A 88 -15.30 14.18 -1.62
CA ILE A 88 -16.60 14.74 -2.01
C ILE A 88 -16.45 16.22 -2.39
N ALA A 89 -15.78 17.01 -1.55
CA ALA A 89 -15.55 18.43 -1.83
C ALA A 89 -14.70 18.64 -3.09
N PHE A 90 -13.65 17.84 -3.29
CA PHE A 90 -12.76 17.91 -4.43
C PHE A 90 -13.50 17.68 -5.76
N ILE A 91 -14.38 16.68 -5.79
CA ILE A 91 -15.19 16.33 -6.96
C ILE A 91 -16.34 17.33 -7.16
N GLN A 92 -17.08 17.70 -6.10
CA GLN A 92 -18.26 18.56 -6.21
C GLN A 92 -17.92 20.02 -6.48
N LEU A 93 -16.77 20.50 -6.03
CA LEU A 93 -16.29 21.87 -6.27
C LEU A 93 -15.45 21.99 -7.53
N ASP A 94 -15.36 20.92 -8.34
CA ASP A 94 -14.57 20.86 -9.58
C ASP A 94 -13.14 21.38 -9.35
N ILE A 95 -12.50 20.91 -8.28
CA ILE A 95 -11.13 21.34 -7.94
C ILE A 95 -10.14 20.84 -8.98
N LEU A 96 -10.38 19.68 -9.59
CA LEU A 96 -9.51 19.08 -10.61
C LEU A 96 -9.31 20.00 -11.84
N PRO A 97 -10.35 20.45 -12.57
CA PRO A 97 -10.17 21.37 -13.70
C PRO A 97 -9.64 22.75 -13.28
N LYS A 98 -10.00 23.24 -12.09
CA LYS A 98 -9.45 24.51 -11.57
C LYS A 98 -7.95 24.43 -11.33
N LEU A 99 -7.50 23.33 -10.74
CA LEU A 99 -6.08 23.08 -10.51
C LEU A 99 -5.33 22.89 -11.82
N TRP A 100 -5.92 22.18 -12.79
CA TRP A 100 -5.36 22.03 -14.14
C TRP A 100 -5.18 23.37 -14.84
N SER A 101 -6.21 24.23 -14.85
CA SER A 101 -6.12 25.58 -15.43
C SER A 101 -5.03 26.40 -14.74
N TRP A 102 -5.00 26.40 -13.41
CA TRP A 102 -4.02 27.16 -12.63
C TRP A 102 -2.57 26.74 -12.90
N THR A 103 -2.30 25.44 -13.00
CA THR A 103 -0.95 24.96 -13.34
C THR A 103 -0.58 25.25 -14.79
N GLY A 104 -1.57 25.34 -15.69
CA GLY A 104 -1.37 25.77 -17.07
C GLY A 104 -0.94 27.23 -17.15
N ASP A 105 -1.63 28.11 -16.42
CA ASP A 105 -1.28 29.54 -16.34
C ASP A 105 0.11 29.76 -15.75
N LEU A 106 0.46 29.00 -14.70
CA LEU A 106 1.82 29.03 -14.13
C LEU A 106 2.88 28.59 -15.14
N LEU A 107 2.62 27.51 -15.87
CA LEU A 107 3.54 27.02 -16.90
C LEU A 107 3.75 28.07 -17.99
N LEU A 108 2.68 28.68 -18.50
CA LEU A 108 2.76 29.72 -19.53
C LEU A 108 3.50 30.97 -19.05
N LYS A 109 3.38 31.30 -17.76
CA LYS A 109 4.03 32.48 -17.17
C LYS A 109 5.52 32.30 -16.92
N PHE A 110 5.94 31.11 -16.49
CA PHE A 110 7.31 30.90 -15.99
C PHE A 110 8.16 29.95 -16.85
N ALA A 111 7.55 29.10 -17.68
CA ALA A 111 8.29 28.15 -18.49
C ALA A 111 8.68 28.73 -19.86
N PRO A 112 9.88 28.42 -20.38
CA PRO A 112 10.23 28.72 -21.76
C PRO A 112 9.24 28.09 -22.76
N ALA A 113 9.03 28.73 -23.92
CA ALA A 113 8.06 28.30 -24.93
C ALA A 113 8.15 26.80 -25.31
N ARG A 114 9.37 26.22 -25.34
CA ARG A 114 9.59 24.79 -25.63
C ARG A 114 8.99 23.81 -24.60
N PHE A 115 8.62 24.29 -23.42
CA PHE A 115 8.05 23.51 -22.31
C PHE A 115 6.58 23.84 -22.05
N THR A 116 5.85 24.36 -23.05
CA THR A 116 4.43 24.72 -22.91
C THR A 116 3.47 23.64 -23.43
N GLY A 117 3.98 22.50 -23.89
CA GLY A 117 3.16 21.38 -24.36
C GLY A 117 2.49 20.60 -23.23
N GLU A 118 1.46 19.81 -23.58
CA GLU A 118 0.66 19.00 -22.63
C GLU A 118 1.51 18.11 -21.71
N ILE A 119 2.65 17.57 -22.17
CA ILE A 119 3.52 16.73 -21.32
C ILE A 119 4.10 17.55 -20.17
N SER A 120 4.61 18.75 -20.46
CA SER A 120 5.17 19.65 -19.44
C SER A 120 4.09 20.13 -18.49
N HIS A 121 2.90 20.48 -19.01
CA HIS A 121 1.74 20.84 -18.18
C HIS A 121 1.32 19.68 -17.27
N SER A 122 1.21 18.47 -17.81
CA SER A 122 0.89 17.26 -17.03
C SER A 122 1.89 17.01 -15.91
N ILE A 123 3.19 17.22 -16.15
CA ILE A 123 4.23 17.08 -15.12
C ILE A 123 4.05 18.13 -14.02
N VAL A 124 3.91 19.41 -14.38
CA VAL A 124 3.70 20.49 -13.39
C VAL A 124 2.41 20.26 -12.61
N PHE A 125 1.35 19.83 -13.29
CA PHE A 125 0.09 19.46 -12.68
C PHE A 125 0.25 18.33 -11.66
N VAL A 126 0.88 17.21 -12.02
CA VAL A 126 1.07 16.07 -11.11
C VAL A 126 1.92 16.45 -9.91
N LEU A 127 3.03 17.16 -10.11
CA LEU A 127 3.89 17.59 -9.00
C LEU A 127 3.16 18.54 -8.05
N THR A 128 2.39 19.47 -8.61
CA THR A 128 1.53 20.36 -7.82
C THR A 128 0.47 19.57 -7.06
N PHE A 129 -0.22 18.66 -7.73
CA PHE A 129 -1.28 17.84 -7.15
C PHE A 129 -0.73 17.01 -5.97
N VAL A 130 0.45 16.41 -6.11
CA VAL A 130 1.14 15.70 -5.02
C VAL A 130 1.41 16.63 -3.83
N LEU A 131 1.89 17.85 -4.05
CA LEU A 131 2.13 18.81 -2.97
C LEU A 131 0.83 19.24 -2.27
N VAL A 132 -0.24 19.49 -3.03
CA VAL A 132 -1.57 19.83 -2.47
C VAL A 132 -2.09 18.68 -1.62
N GLN A 133 -2.06 17.45 -2.14
CA GLN A 133 -2.50 16.26 -1.39
C GLN A 133 -1.65 16.03 -0.14
N GLN A 134 -0.33 16.22 -0.22
CA GLN A 134 0.55 16.13 0.94
C GLN A 134 0.17 17.17 2.01
N ALA A 135 -0.05 18.42 1.62
CA ALA A 135 -0.47 19.48 2.54
C ALA A 135 -1.81 19.17 3.22
N LEU A 136 -2.78 18.62 2.48
CA LEU A 136 -4.08 18.21 3.02
C LEU A 136 -3.99 17.03 4.00
N SER A 137 -3.04 16.12 3.78
CA SER A 137 -2.78 14.97 4.68
C SER A 137 -1.90 15.29 5.89
N LEU A 138 -1.16 16.40 5.84
CA LEU A 138 -0.14 16.74 6.84
C LEU A 138 -0.67 16.77 8.28
N PRO A 139 -1.86 17.35 8.58
CA PRO A 139 -2.40 17.32 9.94
C PRO A 139 -2.60 15.89 10.47
N SER A 140 -3.15 15.00 9.64
CA SER A 140 -3.35 13.59 10.00
C SER A 140 -2.02 12.88 10.21
N SER A 141 -1.03 13.11 9.34
CA SER A 141 0.32 12.54 9.49
C SER A 141 1.02 13.02 10.76
N ILE A 142 0.90 14.29 11.13
CA ILE A 142 1.46 14.82 12.38
C ILE A 142 0.79 14.15 13.58
N TYR A 143 -0.55 14.09 13.60
CA TYR A 143 -1.28 13.43 14.68
C TYR A 143 -0.91 11.95 14.81
N TYR A 144 -0.83 11.22 13.70
CA TYR A 144 -0.48 9.81 13.70
C TYR A 144 0.90 9.58 14.35
N ASN A 145 1.93 10.31 13.90
CA ASN A 145 3.30 10.08 14.38
C ASN A 145 3.51 10.65 15.80
N PHE A 146 3.18 11.92 16.02
CA PHE A 146 3.57 12.63 17.26
C PHE A 146 2.54 12.55 18.39
N VAL A 147 1.35 11.96 18.15
CA VAL A 147 0.34 11.77 19.18
C VAL A 147 -0.02 10.30 19.33
N LEU A 148 -0.42 9.63 18.25
CA LEU A 148 -0.84 8.23 18.33
C LEU A 148 0.36 7.31 18.57
N GLU A 149 1.35 7.30 17.69
CA GLU A 149 2.52 6.42 17.81
C GLU A 149 3.39 6.79 19.03
N GLU A 150 3.55 8.08 19.32
CA GLU A 150 4.25 8.57 20.52
C GLU A 150 3.60 8.06 21.82
N LYS A 151 2.26 8.07 21.91
CA LYS A 151 1.53 7.57 23.10
C LYS A 151 1.84 6.11 23.44
N PHE A 152 2.18 5.29 22.44
CA PHE A 152 2.53 3.89 22.63
C PHE A 152 4.04 3.62 22.54
N GLY A 153 4.87 4.68 22.50
CA GLY A 153 6.33 4.57 22.49
C GLY A 153 6.92 4.07 21.17
N PHE A 154 6.14 4.10 20.08
CA PHE A 154 6.59 3.65 18.76
C PHE A 154 7.21 4.75 17.91
N ASN A 155 6.88 6.01 18.17
CA ASN A 155 7.48 7.11 17.45
C ASN A 155 8.96 7.26 17.83
N LYS A 156 9.81 7.31 16.80
CA LYS A 156 11.26 7.55 16.92
C LYS A 156 11.71 8.75 16.10
N GLN A 157 10.77 9.45 15.47
CA GLN A 157 11.07 10.58 14.62
C GLN A 157 11.02 11.87 15.43
N THR A 158 12.07 12.68 15.34
CA THR A 158 12.02 14.07 15.79
C THR A 158 11.28 14.94 14.77
N PRO A 159 10.69 16.08 15.17
CA PRO A 159 10.06 17.01 14.22
C PRO A 159 11.01 17.45 13.09
N LYS A 160 12.30 17.65 13.42
CA LYS A 160 13.34 17.98 12.43
C LYS A 160 13.55 16.84 11.43
N LEU A 161 13.67 15.61 11.91
CA LEU A 161 13.83 14.43 11.05
C LEU A 161 12.59 14.24 10.16
N PHE A 162 11.39 14.37 10.72
CA PHE A 162 10.13 14.27 9.98
C PHE A 162 10.06 15.25 8.81
N VAL A 163 10.35 16.53 9.05
CA VAL A 163 10.35 17.55 7.98
C VAL A 163 11.48 17.31 6.98
N THR A 164 12.67 16.90 7.46
CA THR A 164 13.81 16.62 6.58
C THR A 164 13.52 15.44 5.66
N ASP A 165 12.93 14.37 6.18
CA ASP A 165 12.53 13.19 5.39
C ASP A 165 11.44 13.56 4.38
N MET A 166 10.47 14.39 4.77
CA MET A 166 9.44 14.90 3.85
C MET A 166 10.06 15.70 2.70
N LEU A 167 11.00 16.61 2.98
CA LEU A 167 11.69 17.40 1.95
C LEU A 167 12.57 16.53 1.05
N LYS A 168 13.31 15.56 1.60
CA LYS A 168 14.12 14.60 0.84
C LYS A 168 13.23 13.74 -0.08
N SER A 169 12.08 13.27 0.41
CA SER A 169 11.11 12.49 -0.35
C SER A 169 10.50 13.30 -1.50
N ASN A 170 10.14 14.57 -1.24
CA ASN A 170 9.68 15.48 -2.28
C ASN A 170 10.78 15.71 -3.33
N MET A 171 12.01 16.01 -2.92
CA MET A 171 13.11 16.20 -3.86
C MET A 171 13.32 14.97 -4.75
N LEU A 172 13.30 13.76 -4.18
CA LEU A 172 13.39 12.52 -4.94
C LEU A 172 12.25 12.39 -5.95
N THR A 173 11.01 12.69 -5.53
CA THR A 173 9.82 12.66 -6.40
C THR A 173 9.96 13.66 -7.55
N PHE A 174 10.42 14.89 -7.28
CA PHE A 174 10.61 15.93 -8.28
C PHE A 174 11.72 15.61 -9.28
N ILE A 175 12.68 14.76 -8.91
CA ILE A 175 13.75 14.30 -9.81
C ILE A 175 13.30 13.09 -10.64
N LEU A 176 12.66 12.10 -10.01
CA LEU A 176 12.33 10.83 -10.65
C LEU A 176 11.00 10.83 -11.40
N ALA A 177 9.97 11.52 -10.89
CA ALA A 177 8.64 11.49 -11.49
C ALA A 177 8.60 12.15 -12.88
N PRO A 178 9.22 13.32 -13.14
CA PRO A 178 9.16 13.96 -14.45
C PRO A 178 9.65 13.09 -15.63
N PRO A 179 10.83 12.44 -15.61
CA PRO A 179 11.25 11.60 -16.73
C PRO A 179 10.36 10.37 -16.90
N ILE A 180 9.86 9.79 -15.81
CA ILE A 180 8.93 8.64 -15.86
C ILE A 180 7.60 9.06 -16.49
N LEU A 181 7.01 10.17 -16.04
CA LEU A 181 5.76 10.72 -16.58
C LEU A 181 5.93 11.15 -18.04
N ALA A 182 7.05 11.80 -18.39
CA ALA A 182 7.35 12.16 -19.76
C ALA A 182 7.43 10.92 -20.65
N GLY A 183 8.09 9.85 -20.19
CA GLY A 183 8.16 8.56 -20.89
C GLY A 183 6.76 7.95 -21.08
N PHE A 184 6.00 7.83 -20.00
CA PHE A 184 4.63 7.32 -19.98
C PHE A 184 3.73 8.05 -21.00
N LEU A 185 3.66 9.38 -20.91
CA LEU A 185 2.82 10.19 -21.79
C LEU A 185 3.32 10.17 -23.25
N SER A 186 4.64 10.19 -23.45
CA SER A 186 5.23 10.13 -24.80
C SER A 186 4.93 8.81 -25.49
N ILE A 187 4.95 7.68 -24.78
CA ILE A 187 4.60 6.37 -25.33
C ILE A 187 3.17 6.42 -25.85
N ILE A 188 2.22 6.88 -25.04
CA ILE A 188 0.80 6.97 -25.41
C ILE A 188 0.60 7.83 -26.66
N LYS A 189 1.22 9.02 -26.70
CA LYS A 189 1.12 9.93 -27.82
C LYS A 189 1.74 9.41 -29.12
N LYS A 190 2.85 8.67 -29.03
CA LYS A 190 3.61 8.20 -30.22
C LYS A 190 3.10 6.89 -30.80
N THR A 191 2.47 6.04 -30.00
CA THR A 191 2.16 4.65 -30.39
C THR A 191 0.68 4.39 -30.67
N GLY A 192 -0.19 5.39 -30.43
CA GLY A 192 -1.61 5.33 -30.80
C GLY A 192 -2.29 4.09 -30.25
N ASN A 193 -3.04 3.35 -31.07
CA ASN A 193 -3.85 2.21 -30.64
C ASN A 193 -3.06 1.03 -30.02
N GLN A 194 -1.72 0.99 -30.15
CA GLN A 194 -0.88 -0.06 -29.57
C GLN A 194 -0.21 0.36 -28.25
N PHE A 195 -0.51 1.54 -27.71
CA PHE A 195 0.21 2.09 -26.56
C PHE A 195 0.26 1.16 -25.36
N PHE A 196 -0.80 0.38 -25.12
CA PHE A 196 -0.90 -0.46 -23.95
C PHE A 196 0.20 -1.54 -23.90
N PHE A 197 0.65 -2.07 -25.05
CA PHE A 197 1.77 -3.01 -25.11
C PHE A 197 3.11 -2.35 -24.78
N TYR A 198 3.37 -1.16 -25.35
CA TYR A 198 4.60 -0.42 -25.10
C TYR A 198 4.67 0.12 -23.68
N LEU A 199 3.53 0.56 -23.14
CA LEU A 199 3.39 1.04 -21.77
C LEU A 199 3.57 -0.10 -20.77
N TRP A 200 3.01 -1.28 -21.06
CA TRP A 200 3.27 -2.49 -20.30
C TRP A 200 4.75 -2.85 -20.28
N ALA A 201 5.42 -2.88 -21.43
CA ALA A 201 6.86 -3.17 -21.50
C ALA A 201 7.71 -2.14 -20.74
N PHE A 202 7.35 -0.86 -20.85
CA PHE A 202 8.00 0.23 -20.09
C PHE A 202 7.83 0.05 -18.57
N ALA A 203 6.60 -0.22 -18.12
CA ALA A 203 6.30 -0.47 -16.71
C ALA A 203 7.00 -1.73 -16.18
N ALA A 204 7.05 -2.80 -16.96
CA ALA A 204 7.76 -4.03 -16.63
C ALA A 204 9.27 -3.77 -16.47
N GLY A 205 9.87 -3.00 -17.38
CA GLY A 205 11.29 -2.59 -17.29
C GLY A 205 11.58 -1.75 -16.04
N LEU A 206 10.73 -0.78 -15.73
CA LEU A 206 10.84 0.03 -14.51
C LEU A 206 10.70 -0.85 -13.25
N GLN A 207 9.75 -1.78 -13.22
CA GLN A 207 9.54 -2.65 -12.08
C GLN A 207 10.76 -3.56 -11.83
N LEU A 208 11.36 -4.12 -12.89
CA LEU A 208 12.59 -4.90 -12.78
C LEU A 208 13.77 -4.05 -12.26
N TYR A 209 13.89 -2.80 -12.72
CA TYR A 209 14.91 -1.88 -12.22
C TYR A 209 14.75 -1.58 -10.73
N VAL A 210 13.50 -1.36 -10.28
CA VAL A 210 13.20 -1.12 -8.86
C VAL A 210 13.50 -2.35 -8.00
N ILE A 211 13.16 -3.56 -8.48
CA ILE A 211 13.43 -4.82 -7.77
C ILE A 211 14.94 -5.05 -7.60
N ASP A 212 15.77 -4.69 -8.58
CA ASP A 212 17.23 -4.82 -8.47
C ASP A 212 17.84 -3.70 -7.59
N GLY A 213 17.19 -2.52 -7.56
CA GLY A 213 17.63 -1.35 -6.79
C GLY A 213 17.15 -1.27 -5.33
N SER A 214 16.17 -2.09 -4.91
CA SER A 214 15.55 -2.00 -3.59
C SER A 214 16.47 -2.53 -2.48
N LYS A 215 17.31 -1.66 -1.90
CA LYS A 215 18.31 -2.04 -0.90
C LYS A 215 17.88 -1.89 0.57
N ARG A 216 16.74 -1.25 0.87
CA ARG A 216 16.33 -0.92 2.25
C ARG A 216 14.81 -0.90 2.43
N SER A 217 14.33 -1.48 3.52
CA SER A 217 13.04 -1.19 4.17
C SER A 217 13.33 -0.92 5.67
N ALA A 218 12.35 -0.49 6.49
CA ALA A 218 12.58 0.01 7.86
C ALA A 218 11.85 -0.76 8.99
N HIS A 219 11.47 -2.03 8.80
CA HIS A 219 10.80 -2.83 9.84
C HIS A 219 11.54 -4.16 10.09
N SER A 220 11.76 -4.51 11.36
CA SER A 220 12.45 -5.74 11.81
C SER A 220 11.97 -6.96 11.04
N ASN A 221 12.74 -7.35 10.04
CA ASN A 221 12.37 -8.43 9.15
C ASN A 221 13.63 -9.06 8.53
N ALA A 222 13.46 -10.21 7.89
CA ALA A 222 14.41 -10.69 6.90
C ALA A 222 13.66 -10.76 5.56
N TYR A 223 14.34 -10.49 4.45
CA TYR A 223 13.73 -10.66 3.14
C TYR A 223 14.77 -10.92 2.05
N PHE A 224 14.30 -11.53 0.97
CA PHE A 224 15.06 -11.68 -0.27
C PHE A 224 14.64 -10.62 -1.28
N PHE A 225 15.61 -10.04 -1.98
CA PHE A 225 15.35 -9.18 -3.14
C PHE A 225 16.33 -9.47 -4.29
N GLY A 226 16.03 -8.91 -5.46
CA GLY A 226 16.81 -9.08 -6.67
C GLY A 226 16.16 -9.99 -7.71
N LEU A 227 16.79 -10.05 -8.88
CA LEU A 227 16.29 -10.79 -10.04
C LEU A 227 16.33 -12.31 -9.78
N PRO A 228 15.54 -13.11 -10.50
CA PRO A 228 15.52 -14.56 -10.32
C PRO A 228 16.91 -15.22 -10.37
N TRP A 229 17.84 -14.64 -11.12
CA TRP A 229 19.22 -15.09 -11.31
C TRP A 229 20.28 -14.43 -10.40
N LYS A 230 19.95 -13.38 -9.65
CA LYS A 230 20.89 -12.68 -8.76
C LYS A 230 20.15 -12.16 -7.53
N LYS A 231 20.46 -12.73 -6.36
CA LYS A 231 19.67 -12.53 -5.14
C LYS A 231 20.52 -12.01 -3.99
N HIS A 232 19.89 -11.18 -3.18
CA HIS A 232 20.45 -10.60 -1.97
C HIS A 232 19.56 -10.97 -0.79
N ILE A 233 20.19 -11.33 0.33
CA ILE A 233 19.53 -11.56 1.62
C ILE A 233 19.73 -10.31 2.46
N VAL A 234 18.65 -9.76 3.00
CA VAL A 234 18.70 -8.67 3.96
C VAL A 234 18.18 -9.19 5.28
N ILE A 235 18.96 -8.99 6.34
CA ILE A 235 18.59 -9.32 7.72
C ILE A 235 18.79 -8.04 8.52
N TYR A 236 17.79 -7.68 9.32
CA TYR A 236 17.86 -6.48 10.14
C TYR A 236 18.70 -6.73 11.39
N ASP A 237 19.43 -5.70 11.80
CA ASP A 237 20.14 -5.60 13.07
C ASP A 237 19.26 -5.98 14.26
N THR A 238 18.08 -5.38 14.36
CA THR A 238 17.11 -5.63 15.44
C THR A 238 16.65 -7.08 15.53
N LEU A 239 16.58 -7.81 14.40
CA LEU A 239 16.25 -9.23 14.40
C LEU A 239 17.43 -10.06 14.92
N ILE A 240 18.66 -9.69 14.55
CA ILE A 240 19.88 -10.37 15.01
C ILE A 240 20.12 -10.12 16.51
N GLU A 241 19.84 -8.91 16.99
CA GLU A 241 20.08 -8.53 18.38
C GLU A 241 19.06 -9.12 19.37
N LYS A 242 17.80 -9.31 18.94
CA LYS A 242 16.68 -9.70 19.82
C LYS A 242 16.23 -11.16 19.66
N SER A 243 16.87 -11.92 18.78
CA SER A 243 16.53 -13.33 18.52
C SER A 243 17.75 -14.22 18.66
N GLU A 244 17.52 -15.45 19.10
CA GLU A 244 18.57 -16.46 19.12
C GLU A 244 18.96 -16.84 17.68
N THR A 245 20.19 -17.35 17.49
CA THR A 245 20.65 -17.74 16.14
C THR A 245 19.70 -18.73 15.47
N GLN A 246 19.16 -19.70 16.22
CA GLN A 246 18.21 -20.68 15.69
C GLN A 246 16.87 -20.06 15.29
N GLU A 247 16.41 -19.05 16.02
CA GLU A 247 15.21 -18.26 15.69
C GLU A 247 15.41 -17.45 14.40
N VAL A 248 16.59 -16.86 14.20
CA VAL A 248 16.95 -16.17 12.96
C VAL A 248 17.02 -17.14 11.78
N VAL A 249 17.62 -18.32 11.98
CA VAL A 249 17.68 -19.38 10.95
C VAL A 249 16.29 -19.87 10.58
N ALA A 250 15.37 -19.99 11.55
CA ALA A 250 13.98 -20.36 11.30
C ALA A 250 13.23 -19.33 10.44
N VAL A 251 13.42 -18.03 10.71
CA VAL A 251 12.89 -16.95 9.88
C VAL A 251 13.47 -17.02 8.47
N LEU A 252 14.79 -17.24 8.33
CA LEU A 252 15.42 -17.43 7.02
C LEU A 252 14.89 -18.67 6.28
N ALA A 253 14.58 -19.75 6.99
CA ALA A 253 13.98 -20.95 6.40
C ALA A 253 12.58 -20.65 5.82
N HIS A 254 11.77 -19.85 6.53
CA HIS A 254 10.49 -19.36 6.02
C HIS A 254 10.67 -18.50 4.75
N GLU A 255 11.58 -17.52 4.80
CA GLU A 255 11.90 -16.65 3.66
C GLU A 255 12.44 -17.44 2.44
N LEU A 256 13.25 -18.48 2.67
CA LEU A 256 13.69 -19.42 1.64
C LEU A 256 12.53 -20.25 1.06
N GLY A 257 11.50 -20.52 1.85
CA GLY A 257 10.26 -21.15 1.39
C GLY A 257 9.58 -20.33 0.31
N HIS A 258 9.45 -19.01 0.48
CA HIS A 258 8.91 -18.12 -0.56
C HIS A 258 9.70 -18.19 -1.85
N TRP A 259 11.02 -18.32 -1.74
CA TRP A 259 11.87 -18.48 -2.90
C TRP A 259 11.71 -19.84 -3.57
N SER A 260 11.85 -20.93 -2.81
CA SER A 260 11.82 -22.31 -3.32
C SER A 260 10.52 -22.61 -4.06
N LEU A 261 9.40 -22.08 -3.56
CA LEU A 261 8.07 -22.26 -4.14
C LEU A 261 7.73 -21.23 -5.24
N GLY A 262 8.63 -20.28 -5.51
CA GLY A 262 8.51 -19.29 -6.58
C GLY A 262 7.41 -18.25 -6.34
N HIS A 263 7.09 -17.94 -5.08
CA HIS A 263 6.02 -17.00 -4.74
C HIS A 263 6.24 -15.62 -5.38
N THR A 264 7.45 -15.07 -5.26
CA THR A 264 7.80 -13.76 -5.86
C THR A 264 7.67 -13.77 -7.38
N THR A 265 8.11 -14.86 -8.06
CA THR A 265 8.00 -14.99 -9.52
C THR A 265 6.55 -15.08 -9.98
N ARG A 266 5.70 -15.81 -9.25
CA ARG A 266 4.26 -15.88 -9.52
C ARG A 266 3.58 -14.53 -9.33
N LEU A 267 3.89 -13.82 -8.23
CA LEU A 267 3.37 -12.48 -7.97
C LEU A 267 3.80 -11.48 -9.05
N PHE A 268 5.04 -11.56 -9.52
CA PHE A 268 5.52 -10.75 -10.65
C PHE A 268 4.73 -11.05 -11.94
N GLY A 269 4.47 -12.33 -12.25
CA GLY A 269 3.63 -12.71 -13.39
C GLY A 269 2.21 -12.17 -13.29
N ILE A 270 1.60 -12.26 -12.10
CA ILE A 270 0.28 -11.69 -11.82
C ILE A 270 0.28 -10.17 -12.00
N SER A 271 1.32 -9.47 -11.50
CA SER A 271 1.42 -8.02 -11.69
C SER A 271 1.57 -7.63 -13.17
N GLN A 272 2.31 -8.41 -13.96
CA GLN A 272 2.41 -8.18 -15.41
C GLN A 272 1.07 -8.34 -16.12
N ALA A 273 0.32 -9.41 -15.80
CA ALA A 273 -1.01 -9.63 -16.35
C ALA A 273 -1.98 -8.50 -15.95
N HIS A 274 -1.92 -8.05 -14.70
CA HIS A 274 -2.72 -6.95 -14.20
C HIS A 274 -2.37 -5.62 -14.89
N PHE A 275 -1.09 -5.26 -15.03
CA PHE A 275 -0.69 -4.06 -15.76
C PHE A 275 -1.14 -4.07 -17.22
N LEU A 276 -0.98 -5.20 -17.92
CA LEU A 276 -1.46 -5.33 -19.29
C LEU A 276 -2.98 -5.14 -19.37
N TYR A 277 -3.72 -5.72 -18.43
CA TYR A 277 -5.17 -5.57 -18.32
C TYR A 277 -5.57 -4.11 -18.07
N ILE A 278 -4.95 -3.43 -17.10
CA ILE A 278 -5.22 -2.02 -16.77
C ILE A 278 -4.94 -1.11 -17.95
N PHE A 279 -3.78 -1.24 -18.61
CA PHE A 279 -3.46 -0.38 -19.77
C PHE A 279 -4.35 -0.67 -20.97
N THR A 280 -4.74 -1.94 -21.18
CA THR A 280 -5.72 -2.30 -22.21
C THR A 280 -7.08 -1.67 -21.91
N LEU A 281 -7.53 -1.72 -20.65
CA LEU A 281 -8.79 -1.13 -20.25
C LEU A 281 -8.76 0.40 -20.33
N PHE A 282 -7.63 1.03 -19.99
CA PHE A 282 -7.45 2.47 -20.13
C PHE A 282 -7.68 2.98 -21.57
N SER A 283 -7.41 2.16 -22.58
CA SER A 283 -7.70 2.50 -23.99
C SER A 283 -9.18 2.77 -24.27
N VAL A 284 -10.08 2.24 -23.44
CA VAL A 284 -11.54 2.48 -23.50
C VAL A 284 -11.91 3.88 -22.99
N PHE A 285 -11.12 4.42 -22.07
CA PHE A 285 -11.42 5.66 -21.34
C PHE A 285 -10.63 6.87 -21.82
N ILE A 286 -9.46 6.66 -22.42
CA ILE A 286 -8.53 7.74 -22.80
C ILE A 286 -9.16 8.85 -23.66
N ASN A 287 -10.12 8.49 -24.53
CA ASN A 287 -10.83 9.40 -25.43
C ASN A 287 -12.34 9.51 -25.11
N ASN A 288 -12.77 9.14 -23.90
CA ASN A 288 -14.19 9.12 -23.53
C ASN A 288 -14.69 10.54 -23.20
N HIS A 289 -15.39 11.18 -24.14
CA HIS A 289 -15.82 12.58 -24.02
C HIS A 289 -16.75 12.79 -22.82
N SER A 290 -17.71 11.87 -22.61
CA SER A 290 -18.67 11.97 -21.52
C SER A 290 -18.00 11.95 -20.14
N LEU A 291 -16.92 11.19 -19.97
CA LEU A 291 -16.16 11.14 -18.72
C LEU A 291 -15.48 12.47 -18.43
N TYR A 292 -14.71 13.01 -19.37
CA TYR A 292 -14.03 14.30 -19.18
C TYR A 292 -15.03 15.44 -18.97
N ALA A 293 -16.11 15.46 -19.76
CA ALA A 293 -17.11 16.51 -19.69
C ALA A 293 -17.81 16.58 -18.33
N ASP A 294 -18.13 15.44 -17.72
CA ASP A 294 -18.81 15.38 -16.41
C ASP A 294 -17.91 15.89 -15.26
N PHE A 295 -16.59 15.94 -15.48
CA PHE A 295 -15.58 16.50 -14.57
C PHE A 295 -15.06 17.89 -15.00
N GLY A 296 -15.75 18.57 -15.92
CA GLY A 296 -15.46 19.96 -16.31
C GLY A 296 -14.40 20.14 -17.39
N PHE A 297 -13.91 19.05 -18.00
CA PHE A 297 -13.00 19.08 -19.14
C PHE A 297 -13.79 18.99 -20.44
N LEU A 298 -14.24 20.15 -20.94
CA LEU A 298 -15.15 20.23 -22.10
C LEU A 298 -14.43 20.35 -23.46
N LEU A 299 -13.23 20.90 -23.46
CA LEU A 299 -12.50 21.27 -24.68
C LEU A 299 -11.26 20.41 -24.93
N GLU A 300 -10.76 19.76 -23.90
CA GLU A 300 -9.50 19.04 -23.91
C GLU A 300 -9.60 17.73 -23.14
N HIS A 301 -8.79 16.76 -23.54
CA HIS A 301 -8.69 15.45 -22.89
C HIS A 301 -7.23 15.17 -22.49
N PRO A 302 -6.69 15.85 -21.47
CA PRO A 302 -5.32 15.61 -21.05
C PRO A 302 -5.16 14.17 -20.56
N ILE A 303 -4.19 13.44 -21.09
CA ILE A 303 -4.06 11.99 -20.86
C ILE A 303 -3.93 11.68 -19.36
N ILE A 304 -3.23 12.52 -18.60
CA ILE A 304 -3.04 12.33 -17.16
C ILE A 304 -4.34 12.50 -16.37
N ILE A 305 -5.21 13.42 -16.78
CA ILE A 305 -6.52 13.61 -16.18
C ILE A 305 -7.40 12.39 -16.46
N GLY A 306 -7.41 11.92 -17.71
CA GLY A 306 -8.08 10.68 -18.07
C GLY A 306 -7.63 9.49 -17.24
N PHE A 307 -6.32 9.38 -16.99
CA PHE A 307 -5.75 8.31 -16.17
C PHE A 307 -6.21 8.39 -14.70
N ILE A 308 -6.28 9.59 -14.12
CA ILE A 308 -6.79 9.80 -12.75
C ILE A 308 -8.27 9.41 -12.66
N LEU A 309 -9.11 9.94 -13.55
CA LEU A 309 -10.54 9.64 -13.57
C LEU A 309 -10.83 8.16 -13.83
N PHE A 310 -10.04 7.54 -14.70
CA PHE A 310 -10.07 6.10 -14.95
C PHE A 310 -9.71 5.29 -13.70
N SER A 311 -8.66 5.68 -12.97
CA SER A 311 -8.27 5.03 -11.72
C SER A 311 -9.41 5.08 -10.69
N ASP A 312 -10.07 6.23 -10.57
CA ASP A 312 -11.21 6.39 -9.64
C ASP A 312 -12.42 5.53 -10.05
N ALA A 313 -12.69 5.43 -11.36
CA ALA A 313 -13.76 4.59 -11.90
C ALA A 313 -13.51 3.09 -11.67
N LEU A 314 -12.24 2.66 -11.56
CA LEU A 314 -11.86 1.27 -11.29
C LEU A 314 -11.81 0.90 -9.81
N SER A 315 -12.00 1.84 -8.90
CA SER A 315 -11.91 1.59 -7.46
C SER A 315 -12.65 0.33 -6.96
N PRO A 316 -13.88 -0.02 -7.42
CA PRO A 316 -14.52 -1.26 -6.96
C PRO A 316 -13.79 -2.52 -7.41
N MET A 317 -13.22 -2.51 -8.61
CA MET A 317 -12.45 -3.64 -9.12
C MET A 317 -11.17 -3.83 -8.29
N ASP A 318 -10.51 -2.73 -7.91
CA ASP A 318 -9.32 -2.77 -7.07
C ASP A 318 -9.61 -3.39 -5.70
N THR A 319 -10.79 -3.16 -5.13
CA THR A 319 -11.19 -3.82 -3.86
C THR A 319 -11.27 -5.34 -4.01
N VAL A 320 -11.76 -5.84 -5.15
CA VAL A 320 -11.84 -7.29 -5.43
C VAL A 320 -10.44 -7.85 -5.67
N VAL A 321 -9.60 -7.17 -6.45
CA VAL A 321 -8.22 -7.58 -6.68
C VAL A 321 -7.45 -7.62 -5.36
N LYS A 322 -7.57 -6.60 -4.50
CA LYS A 322 -6.97 -6.57 -3.16
C LYS A 322 -7.37 -7.81 -2.33
N LEU A 323 -8.66 -8.13 -2.29
CA LEU A 323 -9.15 -9.32 -1.58
C LEU A 323 -8.51 -10.61 -2.11
N LEU A 324 -8.50 -10.81 -3.43
CA LEU A 324 -7.91 -11.99 -4.05
C LEU A 324 -6.39 -12.08 -3.80
N MET A 325 -5.68 -10.95 -3.88
CA MET A 325 -4.26 -10.87 -3.62
C MET A 325 -3.93 -11.18 -2.15
N ASN A 326 -4.74 -10.70 -1.20
CA ASN A 326 -4.55 -11.01 0.22
C ASN A 326 -4.82 -12.49 0.52
N ILE A 327 -5.85 -13.10 -0.08
CA ILE A 327 -6.09 -14.56 0.04
C ILE A 327 -4.89 -15.36 -0.50
N LEU A 328 -4.36 -14.96 -1.66
CA LEU A 328 -3.20 -15.62 -2.26
C LEU A 328 -1.94 -15.45 -1.40
N SER A 329 -1.70 -14.24 -0.89
CA SER A 329 -0.59 -13.94 0.01
C SER A 329 -0.65 -14.80 1.27
N ARG A 330 -1.81 -14.89 1.91
CA ARG A 330 -2.02 -15.74 3.09
C ARG A 330 -1.74 -17.21 2.82
N LYS A 331 -2.12 -17.71 1.63
CA LYS A 331 -1.78 -19.08 1.22
C LYS A 331 -0.26 -19.26 1.11
N TYR A 332 0.45 -18.32 0.51
CA TYR A 332 1.91 -18.37 0.37
C TYR A 332 2.63 -18.38 1.72
N GLU A 333 2.13 -17.66 2.72
CA GLU A 333 2.66 -17.68 4.08
C GLU A 333 2.56 -19.09 4.71
N PHE A 334 1.42 -19.77 4.57
CA PHE A 334 1.28 -21.14 5.08
C PHE A 334 2.18 -22.12 4.32
N GLU A 335 2.35 -21.94 3.02
CA GLU A 335 3.26 -22.79 2.23
C GLU A 335 4.73 -22.57 2.65
N ALA A 336 5.11 -21.34 2.99
CA ALA A 336 6.43 -21.00 3.52
C ALA A 336 6.65 -21.52 4.96
N ASP A 337 5.65 -21.41 5.84
CA ASP A 337 5.65 -22.03 7.17
C ASP A 337 5.81 -23.55 7.08
N ALA A 338 5.08 -24.20 6.16
CA ALA A 338 5.20 -25.63 5.92
C ALA A 338 6.58 -26.01 5.37
N PHE A 339 7.22 -25.14 4.59
CA PHE A 339 8.60 -25.35 4.13
C PHE A 339 9.59 -25.29 5.29
N ALA A 340 9.50 -24.29 6.16
CA ALA A 340 10.34 -24.20 7.37
C ALA A 340 10.13 -25.40 8.31
N ASN A 341 8.88 -25.85 8.46
CA ASN A 341 8.53 -27.05 9.22
C ASN A 341 9.21 -28.32 8.66
N LYS A 342 9.24 -28.49 7.33
CA LYS A 342 9.96 -29.61 6.69
C LYS A 342 11.47 -29.61 6.94
N LEU A 343 12.04 -28.43 7.23
CA LEU A 343 13.45 -28.27 7.60
C LEU A 343 13.71 -28.47 9.10
N GLY A 344 12.67 -28.70 9.90
CA GLY A 344 12.79 -28.96 11.34
C GLY A 344 12.80 -27.73 12.23
N TYR A 345 12.42 -26.54 11.72
CA TYR A 345 12.44 -25.27 12.46
C TYR A 345 11.06 -24.84 13.01
N ASN A 346 10.18 -25.79 13.29
CA ASN A 346 8.79 -25.48 13.68
C ASN A 346 8.70 -24.75 15.04
N ALA A 347 9.46 -25.19 16.03
CA ALA A 347 9.45 -24.61 17.36
C ALA A 347 10.08 -23.21 17.38
N GLU A 348 11.22 -23.07 16.72
CA GLU A 348 11.98 -21.83 16.59
C GLU A 348 11.18 -20.78 15.82
N LEU A 349 10.52 -21.17 14.72
CA LEU A 349 9.66 -20.26 13.96
C LEU A 349 8.47 -19.80 14.80
N ALA A 350 7.81 -20.70 15.53
CA ALA A 350 6.70 -20.34 16.41
C ALA A 350 7.11 -19.31 17.47
N LYS A 351 8.26 -19.53 18.14
CA LYS A 351 8.83 -18.58 19.11
C LYS A 351 9.14 -17.22 18.48
N SER A 352 9.79 -17.21 17.31
CA SER A 352 10.07 -15.97 16.56
C SER A 352 8.80 -15.19 16.25
N LEU A 353 7.74 -15.86 15.77
CA LEU A 353 6.47 -15.22 15.45
C LEU A 353 5.78 -14.62 16.68
N ILE A 354 5.82 -15.31 17.82
CA ILE A 354 5.28 -14.80 19.09
C ILE A 354 6.08 -13.57 19.56
N LYS A 355 7.41 -13.64 19.54
CA LYS A 355 8.28 -12.51 19.92
C LYS A 355 8.02 -11.28 19.05
N LEU A 356 7.96 -11.45 17.73
CA LEU A 356 7.66 -10.36 16.78
C LEU A 356 6.27 -9.75 17.03
N GLN A 357 5.27 -10.57 17.35
CA GLN A 357 3.92 -10.10 17.67
C GLN A 357 3.91 -9.23 18.93
N VAL A 358 4.60 -9.67 19.99
CA VAL A 358 4.71 -8.96 21.25
C VAL A 358 5.45 -7.63 21.07
N GLN A 359 6.60 -7.64 20.39
CA GLN A 359 7.42 -6.44 20.18
C GLN A 359 6.72 -5.36 19.36
N ASN A 360 5.89 -5.75 18.40
CA ASN A 360 5.15 -4.82 17.54
C ASN A 360 3.78 -4.40 18.13
N LEU A 361 3.41 -4.90 19.32
CA LEU A 361 2.05 -4.81 19.88
C LEU A 361 0.96 -5.15 18.84
N SER A 362 1.25 -6.08 17.94
CA SER A 362 0.37 -6.46 16.84
C SER A 362 -0.95 -7.01 17.37
N THR A 363 -2.00 -6.88 16.57
CA THR A 363 -3.37 -7.30 16.95
C THR A 363 -3.43 -8.79 17.30
N MET A 364 -3.78 -9.10 18.55
CA MET A 364 -3.79 -10.48 19.09
C MET A 364 -4.99 -11.32 18.65
N ASP A 365 -6.08 -10.69 18.24
CA ASP A 365 -7.30 -11.33 17.72
C ASP A 365 -7.97 -10.39 16.71
N ALA A 366 -8.57 -10.92 15.65
CA ALA A 366 -9.34 -10.09 14.73
C ALA A 366 -10.62 -10.76 14.26
N ASP A 367 -11.53 -9.90 13.80
CA ASP A 367 -12.72 -10.31 13.08
C ASP A 367 -12.32 -10.98 11.76
N TRP A 368 -12.93 -12.12 11.47
CA TRP A 368 -12.61 -12.92 10.29
C TRP A 368 -12.80 -12.17 8.97
N MET A 369 -13.80 -11.27 8.89
CA MET A 369 -14.10 -10.52 7.67
C MET A 369 -13.07 -9.39 7.49
N TYR A 370 -12.77 -8.68 8.58
CA TYR A 370 -11.69 -7.70 8.61
C TYR A 370 -10.35 -8.33 8.21
N ALA A 371 -9.99 -9.45 8.85
CA ALA A 371 -8.74 -10.17 8.62
C ALA A 371 -8.61 -10.65 7.17
N THR A 372 -9.68 -11.23 6.61
CA THR A 372 -9.65 -11.75 5.23
C THR A 372 -9.42 -10.65 4.20
N TYR A 373 -9.97 -9.46 4.43
CA TYR A 373 -9.86 -8.36 3.50
C TYR A 373 -8.59 -7.50 3.71
N HIS A 374 -8.11 -7.34 4.94
CA HIS A 374 -6.98 -6.46 5.25
C HIS A 374 -5.63 -7.16 5.37
N PHE A 375 -5.58 -8.40 5.83
CA PHE A 375 -4.32 -9.02 6.23
C PHE A 375 -3.70 -9.81 5.08
N SER A 376 -2.48 -9.41 4.68
CA SER A 376 -1.64 -10.16 3.75
C SER A 376 -1.00 -11.38 4.40
N HIS A 377 -0.89 -11.40 5.73
CA HIS A 377 -0.41 -12.53 6.52
C HIS A 377 -1.55 -13.17 7.32
N PRO A 378 -1.60 -14.51 7.47
CA PRO A 378 -2.54 -15.15 8.35
C PRO A 378 -2.30 -14.73 9.81
N HIS A 379 -3.32 -14.88 10.64
CA HIS A 379 -3.20 -14.58 12.06
C HIS A 379 -2.14 -15.43 12.74
N LEU A 380 -1.48 -14.87 13.76
CA LEU A 380 -0.53 -15.62 14.58
C LEU A 380 -1.15 -16.94 15.09
N SER A 381 -2.38 -16.89 15.61
CA SER A 381 -3.08 -18.10 16.07
C SER A 381 -3.31 -19.15 14.97
N GLU A 382 -3.55 -18.71 13.73
CA GLU A 382 -3.71 -19.62 12.58
C GLU A 382 -2.36 -20.25 12.21
N ARG A 383 -1.28 -19.46 12.18
CA ARG A 383 0.08 -19.93 11.88
C ARG A 383 0.61 -20.88 12.95
N LEU A 384 0.48 -20.53 14.22
CA LEU A 384 0.88 -21.41 15.34
C LEU A 384 0.14 -22.75 15.32
N LYS A 385 -1.15 -22.74 14.98
CA LYS A 385 -1.92 -23.97 14.80
C LYS A 385 -1.39 -24.80 13.63
N ALA A 386 -1.04 -24.18 12.50
CA ALA A 386 -0.45 -24.87 11.34
C ALA A 386 0.94 -25.45 11.62
N LEU A 387 1.69 -24.83 12.54
CA LEU A 387 2.99 -25.30 13.02
C LEU A 387 2.88 -26.39 14.11
N ASN A 388 1.67 -26.81 14.47
CA ASN A 388 1.38 -27.72 15.59
C ASN A 388 2.03 -27.27 16.91
N TRP A 389 2.09 -25.95 17.14
CA TRP A 389 2.64 -25.41 18.38
C TRP A 389 1.69 -25.67 19.56
N THR A 390 2.22 -26.30 20.61
CA THR A 390 1.55 -26.42 21.90
C THR A 390 2.35 -25.65 22.94
N SER A 391 1.72 -24.67 23.58
CA SER A 391 2.37 -23.84 24.60
C SER A 391 2.81 -24.72 25.78
N SER A 392 4.12 -24.84 25.99
CA SER A 392 4.71 -25.58 27.11
C SER A 392 5.35 -24.64 28.15
N GLU A 393 5.74 -23.42 27.77
CA GLU A 393 6.37 -22.41 28.65
C GLU A 393 6.05 -20.98 28.16
N LYS A 394 6.10 -19.99 29.06
CA LYS A 394 5.87 -18.55 28.74
C LYS A 394 7.02 -17.99 27.90
N VAL A 395 6.77 -17.64 26.63
CA VAL A 395 7.80 -17.04 25.74
C VAL A 395 8.05 -15.53 25.97
N GLY A 396 7.42 -14.89 26.96
CA GLY A 396 7.55 -13.44 27.18
C GLY A 396 7.46 -12.97 28.64
N ALA A 397 8.32 -13.46 29.53
CA ALA A 397 8.38 -13.00 30.92
C ALA A 397 9.05 -11.62 31.09
N ASP A 398 9.79 -11.14 30.09
CA ASP A 398 10.44 -9.83 30.14
C ASP A 398 9.46 -8.72 29.72
N GLU A 399 9.55 -7.57 30.40
CA GLU A 399 8.77 -6.38 30.04
C GLU A 399 8.93 -6.07 28.55
N PRO A 400 7.86 -5.65 27.85
CA PRO A 400 7.96 -5.27 26.45
C PRO A 400 8.81 -3.99 26.33
N GLU A 401 10.12 -4.14 26.23
CA GLU A 401 10.97 -3.11 25.64
C GLU A 401 10.61 -3.04 24.17
N VAL A 402 9.70 -2.10 23.84
CA VAL A 402 9.43 -1.66 22.48
C VAL A 402 10.77 -1.56 21.76
N ALA A 403 10.94 -2.30 20.67
CA ALA A 403 12.23 -2.40 20.01
C ALA A 403 12.75 -1.00 19.67
N LYS A 404 13.70 -0.48 20.44
CA LYS A 404 14.49 0.69 20.07
C LYS A 404 15.34 0.25 18.89
N ALA A 405 15.07 0.82 17.73
CA ALA A 405 15.97 0.64 16.60
C ALA A 405 17.10 1.63 16.88
N THR A 406 18.23 1.13 17.37
CA THR A 406 19.46 1.89 17.47
C THR A 406 19.91 2.21 16.05
N GLY A 407 20.17 3.49 15.75
CA GLY A 407 20.84 3.86 14.50
C GLY A 407 20.16 4.93 13.64
N ARG A 408 19.09 5.60 14.09
CA ARG A 408 18.55 6.75 13.35
C ARG A 408 19.21 8.10 13.69
N ASP A 409 20.07 8.13 14.71
CA ASP A 409 20.77 9.35 15.13
C ASP A 409 22.09 9.60 14.38
N GLU A 410 22.55 8.64 13.56
CA GLU A 410 23.78 8.76 12.77
C GLU A 410 23.53 8.66 11.26
N LEU A 411 22.61 9.44 10.67
CA LEU A 411 22.59 9.73 9.22
C LEU A 411 21.96 11.08 8.84
#